data_AF-A0A8S3GTM2-F1
#
_entry.id   AF-A0A8S3GTM2-F1
#
_cell.length_a   1.000
_cell.length_b   1.000
_cell.length_c   1.000
_cell.angle_alpha   90.00
_cell.angle_beta   90.00
_cell.angle_gamma   90.00
#
_symmetry.space_group_name_H-M   'P 1'
#
loop_
_entity.id
_entity.type
_entity.pdbx_description
1 polymer ?
#
loop_
_entity_poly.entity_id
_entity_poly.type
_entity_poly.pdbx_seq_one_letter_code
_entity_poly.pdbx_strand_id
1 'polypeptide(L)'
;MANWHVNTELTLNSGLAHKIVKDLTPGGALMHGTTAQTLSQIVPQNIQEEMQTIYVSLSELLRHFWSSFPPSSPLIEEKIHRVHETIERFRETQVNAFKEKVSTDLLTDFHLAGHMEDLIDTANVKYNQWVKTVSSTGRT
;
A
#
# COMPACT_ATOMS: atom_id res chain seq x y z
N MET A 1 -48.29 20.30 0.39
CA MET A 1 -46.88 20.22 -0.07
C MET A 1 -46.41 21.63 -0.36
N ALA A 2 -46.25 22.45 0.69
CA ALA A 2 -46.00 23.87 0.58
C ALA A 2 -44.51 24.17 0.83
N ASN A 3 -43.97 25.11 0.05
CA ASN A 3 -42.67 25.79 0.21
C ASN A 3 -41.43 25.07 -0.34
N TRP A 4 -41.47 24.59 -1.59
CA TRP A 4 -40.22 24.46 -2.36
C TRP A 4 -39.90 25.84 -2.95
N HIS A 5 -38.91 26.52 -2.38
CA HIS A 5 -38.33 27.73 -2.97
C HIS A 5 -37.03 27.34 -3.68
N VAL A 6 -36.84 27.80 -4.93
CA VAL A 6 -35.57 27.65 -5.65
C VAL A 6 -34.51 28.43 -4.90
N ASN A 7 -33.62 27.74 -4.20
CA ASN A 7 -32.46 28.37 -3.60
C ASN A 7 -31.37 28.48 -4.67
N THR A 8 -31.25 29.66 -5.28
CA THR A 8 -30.27 29.94 -6.34
C THR A 8 -28.82 29.86 -5.84
N GLU A 9 -28.57 29.94 -4.53
CA GLU A 9 -27.25 29.72 -3.93
C GLU A 9 -26.87 28.23 -3.85
N LEU A 10 -27.86 27.33 -3.88
CA LEU A 10 -27.67 25.88 -3.99
C LEU A 10 -27.56 25.40 -5.44
N THR A 11 -27.72 26.29 -6.42
CA THR A 11 -27.61 25.91 -7.84
C THR A 11 -26.15 25.91 -8.28
N LEU A 12 -25.80 24.86 -9.02
CA LEU A 12 -24.45 24.66 -9.53
C LEU A 12 -24.13 25.78 -10.53
N ASN A 13 -23.13 26.62 -10.21
CA ASN A 13 -22.64 27.65 -11.11
C ASN A 13 -22.16 27.02 -12.43
N SER A 14 -22.50 27.64 -13.57
CA SER A 14 -22.09 27.21 -14.91
C SER A 14 -20.57 27.03 -15.04
N GLY A 15 -19.75 27.86 -14.39
CA GLY A 15 -18.29 27.72 -14.38
C GLY A 15 -17.82 26.48 -13.64
N LEU A 16 -18.46 26.15 -12.52
CA LEU A 16 -18.17 24.92 -11.76
C LEU A 16 -18.65 23.69 -12.55
N ALA A 17 -19.84 23.75 -13.16
CA ALA A 17 -20.36 22.70 -14.02
C ALA A 17 -19.43 22.43 -15.21
N HIS A 18 -18.95 23.48 -15.87
CA HIS A 18 -18.01 23.36 -17.00
C HIS A 18 -16.67 22.74 -16.56
N LYS A 19 -16.16 23.14 -15.38
CA LYS A 19 -14.96 22.54 -14.81
C LYS A 19 -15.16 21.06 -14.54
N ILE A 20 -16.26 20.67 -13.89
CA ILE A 20 -16.58 19.26 -13.62
C ILE A 20 -16.69 18.47 -14.93
N VAL A 21 -17.37 19.01 -15.94
CA VAL A 21 -17.46 18.36 -17.25
C VAL A 21 -16.07 18.19 -17.87
N LYS A 22 -15.22 19.22 -17.83
CA LYS A 22 -13.84 19.13 -18.31
C LYS A 22 -13.03 18.08 -17.56
N ASP A 23 -13.18 18.01 -16.24
CA ASP A 23 -12.47 17.05 -15.40
C ASP A 23 -12.93 15.60 -15.66
N LEU A 24 -14.20 15.39 -16.02
CA LEU A 24 -14.79 14.08 -16.34
C LEU A 24 -14.66 13.65 -17.81
N THR A 25 -14.32 14.57 -18.70
CA THR A 25 -14.13 14.30 -20.14
C THR A 25 -12.85 13.48 -20.37
N PRO A 26 -12.73 12.67 -21.45
CA PRO A 26 -11.48 12.02 -21.82
C PRO A 26 -10.28 12.98 -21.84
N GLY A 27 -9.25 12.69 -21.03
CA GLY A 27 -8.08 13.55 -20.84
C GLY A 27 -8.24 14.63 -19.74
N GLY A 28 -9.40 14.67 -19.08
CA GLY A 28 -9.66 15.49 -17.90
C GLY A 28 -9.01 14.94 -16.64
N ALA A 29 -8.83 15.80 -15.63
CA ALA A 29 -8.10 15.49 -14.40
C ALA A 29 -8.69 14.34 -13.56
N LEU A 30 -9.93 13.94 -13.80
CA LEU A 30 -10.59 12.84 -13.09
C LEU A 30 -10.78 11.59 -13.96
N MET A 31 -10.66 11.69 -15.29
CA MET A 31 -10.77 10.55 -16.19
C MET A 31 -9.42 9.80 -16.33
N HIS A 32 -8.81 9.42 -15.21
CA HIS A 32 -7.62 8.57 -15.17
C HIS A 32 -7.93 7.06 -15.31
N GLY A 33 -9.19 6.69 -15.54
CA GLY A 33 -9.68 5.34 -15.20
C GLY A 33 -10.21 4.43 -16.30
N THR A 34 -10.06 4.72 -17.61
CA THR A 34 -10.72 3.88 -18.64
C THR A 34 -9.90 3.46 -19.85
N THR A 35 -8.58 3.66 -19.84
CA THR A 35 -7.71 2.82 -20.68
C THR A 35 -7.31 1.63 -19.83
N ALA A 36 -8.10 0.56 -19.90
CA ALA A 36 -7.68 -0.78 -19.50
C ALA A 36 -6.58 -1.29 -20.46
N GLN A 37 -5.52 -0.51 -20.65
CA GLN A 37 -4.24 -1.06 -21.06
C GLN A 37 -3.88 -2.00 -19.93
N THR A 38 -3.96 -3.30 -20.19
CA THR A 38 -3.64 -4.30 -19.18
C THR A 38 -2.25 -3.98 -18.69
N LEU A 39 -2.06 -3.80 -17.37
CA LEU A 39 -0.75 -3.49 -16.77
C LEU A 39 0.34 -4.45 -17.28
N SER A 40 -0.06 -5.67 -17.65
CA SER A 40 0.77 -6.69 -18.29
C SER A 40 1.36 -6.32 -19.66
N GLN A 41 0.78 -5.35 -20.37
CA GLN A 41 1.25 -4.83 -21.65
C GLN A 41 2.21 -3.63 -21.47
N ILE A 42 2.17 -2.96 -20.31
CA ILE A 42 3.00 -1.78 -20.03
C ILE A 42 4.25 -2.17 -19.23
N VAL A 43 4.09 -3.10 -18.28
CA VAL A 43 5.19 -3.57 -17.44
C VAL A 43 5.90 -4.74 -18.15
N PRO A 44 7.21 -4.67 -18.39
CA PRO A 44 7.99 -5.77 -18.96
C PRO A 44 7.87 -7.05 -18.13
N GLN A 45 7.87 -8.22 -18.80
CA GLN A 45 7.71 -9.52 -18.14
C GLN A 45 8.76 -9.78 -17.05
N ASN A 46 10.02 -9.36 -17.27
CA ASN A 46 11.08 -9.52 -16.28
C ASN A 46 10.79 -8.77 -14.97
N ILE A 47 10.17 -7.59 -15.04
CA ILE A 47 9.78 -6.81 -13.85
C ILE A 47 8.61 -7.49 -13.13
N GLN A 48 7.68 -8.08 -13.88
CA GLN A 48 6.56 -8.84 -13.29
C GLN A 48 7.05 -10.09 -12.52
N GLU A 49 7.98 -10.85 -13.11
CA GLU A 49 8.55 -12.05 -12.49
C GLU A 49 9.37 -11.72 -11.22
N GLU A 50 10.14 -10.64 -11.27
CA GLU A 50 10.88 -10.13 -10.11
C GLU A 50 9.93 -9.66 -9.01
N MET A 51 8.91 -8.87 -9.36
CA MET A 51 7.86 -8.43 -8.43
C MET A 51 7.20 -9.62 -7.74
N GLN A 52 6.82 -10.65 -8.51
CA GLN A 52 6.20 -11.87 -7.97
C GLN A 52 7.14 -12.59 -7.00
N THR A 53 8.43 -12.69 -7.33
CA THR A 53 9.43 -13.35 -6.50
C THR A 53 9.60 -12.62 -5.16
N ILE A 54 9.72 -11.29 -5.20
CA ILE A 54 9.82 -10.45 -3.99
C ILE A 54 8.54 -10.58 -3.16
N TYR A 55 7.38 -10.55 -3.80
CA TYR A 55 6.08 -10.63 -3.14
C TYR A 55 5.88 -11.97 -2.42
N VAL A 56 6.21 -13.09 -3.06
CA VAL A 56 6.13 -14.43 -2.45
C VAL A 56 7.09 -14.53 -1.26
N SER A 57 8.31 -14.03 -1.42
CA SER A 57 9.31 -14.04 -0.34
C SER A 57 8.84 -13.22 0.87
N LEU A 58 8.28 -12.02 0.64
CA LEU A 58 7.69 -11.20 1.69
C LEU A 58 6.50 -11.89 2.35
N SER A 59 5.63 -12.51 1.57
CA SER A 59 4.44 -13.23 2.06
C SER A 59 4.83 -14.36 3.02
N GLU A 60 5.92 -15.09 2.73
CA GLU A 60 6.43 -16.13 3.62
C GLU A 60 7.00 -15.55 4.93
N LEU A 61 7.76 -14.45 4.86
CA LEU A 61 8.24 -13.75 6.07
C LEU A 61 7.07 -13.30 6.95
N LEU A 62 6.05 -12.70 6.33
CA LEU A 62 4.83 -12.26 7.01
C LEU A 62 4.07 -13.45 7.60
N ARG A 63 3.94 -14.56 6.88
CA ARG A 63 3.31 -15.79 7.40
C ARG A 63 4.01 -16.25 8.67
N HIS A 64 5.35 -16.27 8.69
CA HIS A 64 6.13 -16.61 9.88
C HIS A 64 5.91 -15.61 11.03
N PHE A 65 5.86 -14.31 10.73
CA PHE A 65 5.55 -13.27 11.70
C PHE A 65 4.17 -13.46 12.33
N TRP A 66 3.12 -13.52 11.52
CA TRP A 66 1.73 -13.64 11.97
C TRP A 66 1.46 -14.95 12.71
N SER A 67 2.09 -16.06 12.30
CA SER A 67 1.98 -17.35 13.00
C SER A 67 2.53 -17.34 14.43
N SER A 68 3.34 -16.33 14.78
CA SER A 68 3.94 -16.21 16.10
C SER A 68 3.03 -15.46 17.09
N PHE A 69 1.88 -14.95 16.64
CA PHE A 69 0.90 -14.30 17.50
C PHE A 69 -0.29 -15.24 17.81
N PRO A 70 -0.77 -15.26 19.07
CA PRO A 70 -0.21 -14.60 20.25
C PRO A 70 1.07 -15.30 20.75
N PRO A 71 2.06 -14.56 21.29
CA PRO A 71 3.25 -15.19 21.85
C PRO A 71 2.89 -15.97 23.12
N SER A 72 3.08 -17.29 23.05
CA SER A 72 2.77 -18.22 24.15
C SER A 72 4.00 -18.60 24.97
N SER A 73 5.21 -18.23 24.55
CA SER A 73 6.46 -18.49 25.27
C SER A 73 7.53 -17.44 24.96
N PRO A 74 8.53 -17.23 25.84
CA PRO A 74 9.64 -16.30 25.61
C PRO A 74 10.41 -16.58 24.30
N LEU A 75 10.51 -17.85 23.90
CA LEU A 75 11.14 -18.26 22.65
C LEU A 75 10.40 -17.70 21.42
N ILE A 76 9.07 -17.60 21.49
CA ILE A 76 8.25 -17.03 20.42
C ILE A 76 8.37 -15.50 20.42
N GLU A 77 8.50 -14.87 21.60
CA GLU A 77 8.76 -13.43 21.72
C GLU A 77 10.09 -13.05 21.05
N GLU A 78 11.19 -13.76 21.36
CA GLU A 78 12.47 -13.59 20.67
C GLU A 78 12.36 -13.81 19.15
N LYS A 79 11.60 -14.83 18.73
CA LYS A 79 11.35 -15.09 17.32
C LYS A 79 10.63 -13.92 16.64
N ILE A 80 9.63 -13.32 17.29
CA ILE A 80 8.92 -12.15 16.75
C ILE A 80 9.89 -11.00 16.50
N HIS A 81 10.79 -10.71 17.46
CA HIS A 81 11.83 -9.68 17.29
C HIS A 81 12.72 -9.95 16.08
N ARG A 82 13.26 -11.18 15.97
CA ARG A 82 14.13 -11.57 14.84
C ARG A 82 13.43 -11.51 13.49
N VAL A 83 12.18 -11.98 13.41
CA VAL A 83 11.41 -11.94 12.16
C VAL A 83 11.06 -10.51 11.78
N HIS A 84 10.72 -9.65 12.74
CA HIS A 84 10.49 -8.23 12.49
C HIS A 84 11.74 -7.52 11.94
N GLU A 85 12.92 -7.73 12.55
CA GLU A 85 14.20 -7.22 12.03
C GLU A 85 14.49 -7.73 10.61
N THR A 86 14.14 -8.98 10.32
CA THR A 86 14.29 -9.56 8.98
C THR A 86 13.37 -8.89 7.97
N ILE A 87 12.13 -8.58 8.35
CA ILE A 87 11.16 -7.87 7.50
C ILE A 87 11.66 -6.46 7.19
N GLU A 88 12.16 -5.73 8.19
CA GLU A 88 12.70 -4.38 7.98
C GLU A 88 13.92 -4.39 7.07
N ARG A 89 14.87 -5.32 7.28
CA ARG A 89 16.00 -5.50 6.36
C ARG A 89 15.53 -5.88 4.95
N PHE A 90 14.50 -6.71 4.81
CA PHE A 90 13.94 -7.08 3.51
C PHE A 90 13.33 -5.87 2.79
N ARG A 91 12.68 -4.95 3.52
CA ARG A 91 12.22 -3.66 2.99
C ARG A 91 13.37 -2.87 2.39
N GLU A 92 14.45 -2.68 3.15
CA GLU A 92 15.60 -1.86 2.75
C GLU A 92 16.36 -2.45 1.57
N THR A 93 16.51 -3.78 1.54
CA THR A 93 17.40 -4.43 0.57
C THR A 93 16.70 -4.88 -0.69
N GLN A 94 15.46 -5.37 -0.59
CA GLN A 94 14.74 -5.96 -1.73
C GLN A 94 13.66 -5.01 -2.26
N VAL A 95 12.77 -4.52 -1.38
CA VAL A 95 11.63 -3.69 -1.80
C VAL A 95 12.09 -2.33 -2.30
N ASN A 96 12.99 -1.65 -1.58
CA ASN A 96 13.52 -0.36 -2.02
C ASN A 96 14.37 -0.48 -3.28
N ALA A 97 15.23 -1.50 -3.39
CA ALA A 97 16.00 -1.74 -4.61
C ALA A 97 15.09 -2.00 -5.83
N PHE A 98 14.00 -2.74 -5.64
CA PHE A 98 13.00 -2.94 -6.68
C PHE A 98 12.31 -1.63 -7.09
N LYS A 99 11.95 -0.76 -6.12
CA LYS A 99 11.36 0.56 -6.39
C LYS A 99 12.30 1.45 -7.21
N GLU A 100 13.58 1.51 -6.86
CA GLU A 100 14.58 2.28 -7.58
C GLU A 100 14.75 1.77 -9.02
N LYS A 101 14.78 0.46 -9.20
CA LYS A 101 14.85 -0.19 -10.51
C LYS A 101 13.63 0.13 -11.38
N VAL A 102 12.42 -0.05 -10.83
CA VAL A 102 11.16 0.25 -11.53
C VAL A 102 11.09 1.72 -11.95
N SER A 103 11.53 2.63 -11.08
CA SER A 103 11.55 4.07 -11.36
C SER A 103 12.51 4.41 -12.50
N THR A 104 13.64 3.72 -12.58
CA THR A 104 14.65 3.90 -13.63
C THR A 104 14.18 3.31 -14.96
N ASP A 105 13.58 2.12 -14.95
CA ASP A 105 13.27 1.35 -16.16
C ASP A 105 11.95 1.77 -16.82
N LEU A 106 10.94 2.21 -16.06
CA LEU A 106 9.60 2.47 -16.61
C LEU A 106 9.32 3.95 -16.93
N LEU A 107 10.15 4.89 -16.47
CA LEU A 107 9.97 6.35 -16.62
C LEU A 107 8.55 6.87 -16.30
N THR A 108 7.78 6.06 -15.58
CA THR A 108 6.36 6.24 -15.28
C THR A 108 6.17 5.88 -13.81
N ASP A 109 5.37 6.67 -13.11
CA ASP A 109 5.08 6.50 -11.69
C ASP A 109 4.08 5.35 -11.47
N PHE A 110 4.53 4.12 -11.69
CA PHE A 110 3.78 2.93 -11.29
C PHE A 110 4.18 2.54 -9.87
N HIS A 111 3.22 2.58 -8.96
CA HIS A 111 3.43 2.19 -7.57
C HIS A 111 3.35 0.65 -7.40
N LEU A 112 4.19 -0.09 -8.14
CA LEU A 112 4.17 -1.56 -8.18
C LEU A 112 4.54 -2.21 -6.83
N ALA A 113 5.32 -1.50 -6.00
CA ALA A 113 5.69 -1.97 -4.67
C ALA A 113 4.72 -1.55 -3.57
N GLY A 114 3.71 -0.73 -3.86
CA GLY A 114 2.87 -0.08 -2.84
C GLY A 114 2.21 -1.05 -1.88
N HIS A 115 1.59 -2.10 -2.42
CA HIS A 115 0.97 -3.12 -1.58
C HIS A 115 1.98 -3.87 -0.69
N MET A 116 3.22 -4.07 -1.14
CA MET A 116 4.26 -4.68 -0.30
C MET A 116 4.63 -3.77 0.87
N GLU A 117 4.70 -2.46 0.64
CA GLU A 117 4.92 -1.48 1.71
C GLU A 117 3.78 -1.49 2.73
N ASP A 118 2.53 -1.50 2.27
CA ASP A 118 1.34 -1.56 3.13
C ASP A 118 1.32 -2.81 4.02
N LEU A 119 1.73 -3.96 3.46
CA LEU A 119 1.84 -5.22 4.21
C LEU A 119 2.91 -5.15 5.31
N ILE A 120 4.06 -4.56 5.02
CA ILE A 120 5.16 -4.36 5.97
C ILE A 120 4.73 -3.37 7.06
N ASP A 121 4.15 -2.24 6.69
CA ASP A 121 3.70 -1.22 7.63
C ASP A 121 2.61 -1.77 8.56
N THR A 122 1.72 -2.64 8.06
CA THR A 122 0.73 -3.36 8.89
C THR A 122 1.39 -4.27 9.92
N ALA A 123 2.44 -5.01 9.54
CA ALA A 123 3.20 -5.85 10.47
C ALA A 123 3.92 -4.99 11.53
N ASN A 124 4.50 -3.86 11.12
CA ASN A 124 5.15 -2.91 12.02
C ASN A 124 4.18 -2.30 13.04
N VAL A 125 2.98 -1.92 12.61
CA VAL A 125 1.93 -1.46 13.52
C VAL A 125 1.60 -2.53 14.56
N LYS A 126 1.42 -3.79 14.13
CA LYS A 126 1.15 -4.89 15.07
C LYS A 126 2.28 -5.11 16.07
N TYR A 127 3.52 -5.14 15.59
CA TYR A 127 4.71 -5.32 16.43
C TYR A 127 4.83 -4.19 17.46
N ASN A 128 4.72 -2.93 17.03
CA ASN A 128 4.82 -1.78 17.92
C ASN A 128 3.72 -1.75 18.98
N GLN A 129 2.50 -2.14 18.62
CA GLN A 129 1.41 -2.30 19.58
C GLN A 129 1.75 -3.37 20.62
N TRP A 130 2.25 -4.52 20.18
CA TRP A 130 2.62 -5.62 21.06
C TRP A 130 3.76 -5.24 22.02
N VAL A 131 4.84 -4.62 21.51
CA VAL A 131 5.97 -4.15 22.33
C VAL A 131 5.48 -3.20 23.42
N LYS A 132 4.61 -2.24 23.07
CA LYS A 132 3.99 -1.32 24.06
C LYS A 132 3.22 -2.08 25.13
N THR A 133 2.44 -3.10 24.75
CA THR A 133 1.71 -3.94 25.71
C THR A 133 2.65 -4.70 26.63
N VAL A 134 3.73 -5.30 26.11
CA VAL A 134 4.71 -6.03 26.92
C VAL A 134 5.40 -5.09 27.91
N SER A 135 5.88 -3.92 27.46
CA SER A 135 6.49 -2.92 28.34
C SER A 135 5.53 -2.42 29.43
N SER A 136 4.24 -2.26 29.11
CA SER A 136 3.23 -1.85 30.10
C SER A 136 2.87 -2.94 31.11
N THR A 137 3.11 -4.22 30.78
CA THR A 137 2.76 -5.37 31.63
C THR A 137 3.86 -5.71 32.65
N GLY A 138 5.04 -5.05 32.59
CA GLY A 138 6.10 -5.25 33.58
C GLY A 138 6.74 -6.64 33.57
N ARG A 139 6.75 -7.32 32.41
CA ARG A 139 7.54 -8.54 32.19
C ARG A 139 8.92 -8.11 31.68
N THR A 140 9.83 -7.82 32.61
CA THR A 140 11.28 -7.71 32.35
C THR A 140 11.96 -9.04 32.57
#